data_AF-A0A7D9K338-F1
#
_entry.id   AF-A0A7D9K338-F1
#
_cell.length_a   1.000
_cell.length_b   1.000
_cell.length_c   1.000
_cell.angle_alpha   90.00
_cell.angle_beta   90.00
_cell.angle_gamma   90.00
#
_symmetry.space_group_name_H-M   'P 1'
#
loop_
_entity.id
_entity.type
_entity.pdbx_description
1 polymer ?
#
loop_
_entity_poly.entity_id
_entity_poly.type
_entity_poly.pdbx_seq_one_letter_code
_entity_poly.pdbx_strand_id
1 'polypeptide(L)'
;LKLVNPSPARLIQLVTQLKWRLQEGQGEAIYQIGVEDNGMLAGLTREELNMSLNTLKRMAAKLGSETTVLREQVVDGFVGEDNERVVAEVLVRKVADDQP
;
A
#
# COMPACT_ATOMS: atom_id res chain seq x y z
N LEU A 1 -5.84 -0.09 8.17
CA LEU A 1 -5.82 0.52 6.81
C LEU A 1 -6.28 -0.45 5.70
N LYS A 2 -7.51 -0.26 5.19
CA LYS A 2 -8.04 -0.95 4.00
C LYS A 2 -8.26 0.10 2.90
N LEU A 3 -7.53 0.00 1.79
CA LEU A 3 -7.55 0.97 0.66
C LEU A 3 -8.49 0.51 -0.47
N VAL A 4 -9.58 -0.18 -0.12
CA VAL A 4 -10.48 -0.78 -1.11
C VAL A 4 -11.42 0.29 -1.65
N ASN A 5 -11.28 0.57 -2.95
CA ASN A 5 -12.17 1.38 -3.78
C ASN A 5 -12.56 2.78 -3.22
N PRO A 6 -11.58 3.68 -2.97
CA PRO A 6 -11.89 5.03 -2.52
C PRO A 6 -12.63 5.84 -3.61
N SER A 7 -13.58 6.67 -3.21
CA SER A 7 -14.17 7.67 -4.10
C SER A 7 -13.07 8.60 -4.67
N PRO A 8 -13.26 9.24 -5.83
CA PRO A 8 -12.24 10.11 -6.43
C PRO A 8 -11.74 11.21 -5.48
N ALA A 9 -12.65 11.80 -4.69
CA ALA A 9 -12.29 12.79 -3.67
C ALA A 9 -11.42 12.19 -2.55
N ARG A 10 -11.74 10.96 -2.11
CA ARG A 10 -10.94 10.25 -1.10
C ARG A 10 -9.56 9.87 -1.65
N LEU A 11 -9.48 9.49 -2.92
CA LEU A 11 -8.21 9.21 -3.59
C LEU A 11 -7.30 10.45 -3.61
N ILE A 12 -7.84 11.63 -3.89
CA ILE A 12 -7.07 12.89 -3.85
C ILE A 12 -6.52 13.14 -2.44
N GLN A 13 -7.33 12.97 -1.40
CA GLN A 13 -6.87 13.12 -0.02
C GLN A 13 -5.74 12.13 0.33
N LEU A 14 -5.89 10.86 -0.07
CA LEU A 14 -4.89 9.84 0.15
C LEU A 14 -3.58 10.14 -0.59
N VAL A 15 -3.66 10.65 -1.82
CA VAL A 15 -2.49 11.10 -2.59
C VAL A 15 -1.80 12.27 -1.91
N THR A 16 -2.56 13.26 -1.40
CA THR A 16 -1.98 14.36 -0.64
C THR A 16 -1.26 13.86 0.60
N GLN A 17 -1.86 12.93 1.36
CA GLN A 17 -1.22 12.34 2.54
C GLN A 17 0.05 11.57 2.20
N LEU A 18 0.05 10.80 1.09
CA LEU A 18 1.23 10.10 0.59
C LEU A 18 2.34 11.09 0.19
N LYS A 19 1.99 12.20 -0.45
CA LYS A 19 2.95 13.25 -0.79
C LYS A 19 3.67 13.79 0.46
N TRP A 20 2.91 14.09 1.53
CA TRP A 20 3.50 14.52 2.80
C TRP A 20 4.43 13.46 3.40
N ARG A 21 4.00 12.18 3.40
CA ARG A 21 4.82 11.06 3.87
C ARG A 21 6.16 10.97 3.13
N LEU A 22 6.13 11.08 1.80
CA LEU A 22 7.34 11.04 0.98
C LEU A 22 8.23 12.26 1.26
N GLN A 23 7.68 13.45 1.48
CA GLN A 23 8.49 14.65 1.78
C GLN A 23 9.22 14.53 3.13
N GLU A 24 8.52 14.07 4.17
CA GLU A 24 9.10 13.85 5.50
C GLU A 24 10.15 12.73 5.49
N GLY A 25 9.90 11.66 4.72
CA GLY A 25 10.79 10.50 4.60
C GLY A 25 11.85 10.62 3.51
N GLN A 26 12.26 11.83 3.11
CA GLN A 26 13.30 12.07 2.10
C GLN A 26 13.08 11.36 0.74
N GLY A 27 11.82 11.21 0.34
CA GLY A 27 11.40 10.54 -0.88
C GLY A 27 10.93 9.10 -0.67
N GLU A 28 10.89 8.61 0.57
CA GLU A 28 10.52 7.23 0.90
C GLU A 28 9.42 7.16 1.97
N ALA A 29 8.53 6.18 1.83
CA ALA A 29 7.47 5.93 2.81
C ALA A 29 7.08 4.45 2.82
N ILE A 30 6.97 3.85 4.01
CA ILE A 30 6.53 2.47 4.17
C ILE A 30 5.04 2.43 4.54
N TYR A 31 4.31 1.54 3.89
CA TYR A 31 2.89 1.28 4.09
C TYR A 31 2.67 -0.17 4.49
N GLN A 32 1.87 -0.37 5.53
CA GLN A 32 1.39 -1.69 5.91
C GLN A 32 -0.07 -1.83 5.48
N ILE A 33 -0.35 -2.88 4.70
CA ILE A 33 -1.64 -3.19 4.14
C ILE A 33 -2.18 -4.45 4.83
N GLY A 34 -3.46 -4.41 5.23
CA GLY A 34 -4.08 -5.49 6.00
C GLY A 34 -3.85 -5.42 7.51
N VAL A 35 -3.41 -4.28 8.01
CA VAL A 35 -3.41 -3.97 9.44
C VAL A 35 -4.69 -3.24 9.83
N GLU A 36 -5.17 -3.44 11.05
CA GLU A 36 -6.21 -2.60 11.65
C GLU A 36 -5.65 -1.26 12.14
N ASP A 37 -6.53 -0.33 12.50
CA ASP A 37 -6.14 1.00 12.97
C ASP A 37 -5.49 0.98 14.37
N ASN A 38 -5.62 -0.12 15.09
CA ASN A 38 -4.93 -0.42 16.36
C ASN A 38 -3.56 -1.11 16.14
N GLY A 39 -3.14 -1.35 14.90
CA GLY A 39 -1.89 -2.05 14.55
C GLY A 39 -1.98 -3.58 14.58
N MET A 40 -3.15 -4.17 14.87
CA MET A 40 -3.34 -5.61 14.82
C MET A 40 -3.32 -6.11 13.38
N LEU A 41 -2.67 -7.25 13.17
CA LEU A 41 -2.59 -7.91 11.87
C LEU A 41 -3.90 -8.66 11.60
N ALA A 42 -4.92 -7.98 11.07
CA ALA A 42 -6.17 -8.65 10.64
C ALA A 42 -5.98 -9.44 9.34
N GLY A 43 -5.06 -9.01 8.48
CA GLY A 43 -4.82 -9.55 7.15
C GLY A 43 -5.97 -9.29 6.18
N LEU A 44 -5.67 -9.40 4.89
CA LEU A 44 -6.62 -9.31 3.80
C LEU A 44 -6.60 -10.59 2.99
N THR A 45 -7.72 -10.95 2.36
CA THR A 45 -7.66 -12.02 1.35
C THR A 45 -6.73 -11.61 0.22
N ARG A 46 -6.24 -12.58 -0.55
CA ARG A 46 -5.34 -12.29 -1.68
C ARG A 46 -5.94 -11.28 -2.67
N GLU A 47 -7.25 -11.38 -2.93
CA GLU A 47 -7.97 -10.43 -3.78
C GLU A 47 -8.01 -9.02 -3.18
N GLU A 48 -8.36 -8.90 -1.90
CA GLU A 48 -8.40 -7.62 -1.18
C GLU A 48 -7.04 -6.94 -1.08
N LEU A 49 -5.99 -7.75 -0.88
CA LEU A 49 -4.61 -7.29 -0.88
C LEU A 49 -4.23 -6.74 -2.26
N ASN A 50 -4.48 -7.51 -3.33
CA ASN A 50 -4.21 -7.09 -4.70
C ASN A 50 -4.95 -5.79 -5.08
N MET A 51 -6.22 -5.66 -4.69
CA MET A 51 -6.98 -4.42 -4.88
C MET A 51 -6.34 -3.24 -4.13
N SER A 52 -5.92 -3.44 -2.89
CA SER A 52 -5.28 -2.40 -2.07
C SER A 52 -3.91 -1.99 -2.61
N LEU A 53 -3.10 -2.95 -3.06
CA LEU A 53 -1.82 -2.71 -3.72
C LEU A 53 -2.00 -1.92 -5.02
N ASN A 54 -3.02 -2.25 -5.82
CA ASN A 54 -3.34 -1.51 -7.05
C ASN A 54 -3.73 -0.06 -6.75
N THR A 55 -4.54 0.18 -5.71
CA THR A 55 -4.86 1.54 -5.25
C THR A 55 -3.59 2.30 -4.86
N LEU A 56 -2.71 1.69 -4.06
CA LEU A 56 -1.46 2.33 -3.63
C LEU A 56 -0.54 2.63 -4.82
N LYS A 57 -0.44 1.72 -5.78
CA LYS A 57 0.31 1.91 -7.03
C LYS A 57 -0.23 3.09 -7.84
N ARG A 58 -1.56 3.22 -7.96
CA ARG A 58 -2.20 4.36 -8.63
C ARG A 58 -1.93 5.68 -7.90
N MET A 59 -1.89 5.67 -6.57
CA MET A 59 -1.55 6.84 -5.77
C MET A 59 -0.09 7.26 -5.98
N ALA A 60 0.84 6.30 -5.93
CA ALA A 60 2.26 6.55 -6.14
C ALA A 60 2.55 7.06 -7.56
N ALA A 61 1.93 6.45 -8.57
CA ALA A 61 2.08 6.87 -9.96
C ALA A 61 1.65 8.33 -10.19
N LYS A 62 0.59 8.80 -9.50
CA LYS A 62 0.16 10.22 -9.55
C LYS A 62 1.20 11.19 -8.99
N LEU A 63 2.16 10.71 -8.21
CA LEU A 63 3.23 11.48 -7.59
C LEU A 63 4.61 11.23 -8.23
N GLY A 64 4.67 10.51 -9.36
CA GLY A 64 5.95 10.11 -9.97
C GLY A 64 6.76 9.18 -9.05
N SER A 65 6.07 8.33 -8.30
CA SER A 65 6.66 7.41 -7.33
C SER A 65 6.32 5.97 -7.68
N GLU A 66 7.17 5.04 -7.26
CA GLU A 66 7.03 3.60 -7.44
C GLU A 66 6.73 2.90 -6.13
N THR A 67 6.04 1.76 -6.23
CA THR A 67 5.71 0.91 -5.09
C THR A 67 6.44 -0.42 -5.21
N THR A 68 7.14 -0.85 -4.16
CA THR A 68 7.82 -2.14 -4.06
C THR A 68 7.29 -2.89 -2.85
N VAL A 69 6.81 -4.11 -3.03
CA VAL A 69 6.42 -4.98 -1.90
C VAL A 69 7.72 -5.47 -1.24
N LEU A 70 7.94 -5.09 0.01
CA LEU A 70 9.10 -5.50 0.80
C LEU A 70 8.88 -6.86 1.43
N ARG A 71 7.65 -7.10 1.93
CA ARG A 71 7.30 -8.32 2.65
C ARG A 71 5.82 -8.63 2.50
N GLU A 72 5.51 -9.91 2.36
CA GLU A 72 4.17 -10.45 2.58
C GLU A 72 4.23 -11.46 3.72
N GLN A 73 3.23 -11.46 4.59
CA GLN A 73 3.12 -12.43 5.68
C GLN A 73 1.68 -12.93 5.77
N VAL A 74 1.51 -14.25 5.77
CA VAL A 74 0.24 -14.89 6.10
C VAL A 74 0.05 -14.81 7.61
N VAL A 75 -1.09 -14.29 8.05
CA VAL A 75 -1.42 -14.05 9.46
C VAL A 75 -2.57 -14.94 9.94
N ASP A 76 -3.34 -15.50 9.00
CA ASP A 76 -4.36 -16.52 9.25
C ASP A 76 -4.53 -17.41 8.00
N GLY A 77 -4.80 -18.69 8.20
CA GLY A 77 -4.83 -19.73 7.17
C GLY A 77 -3.45 -20.28 6.74
N PHE A 78 -3.44 -21.17 5.76
CA PHE A 78 -2.22 -21.72 5.16
C PHE A 78 -1.94 -21.09 3.78
N VAL A 79 -0.65 -20.96 3.46
CA VAL A 79 -0.20 -20.41 2.17
C VAL A 79 -0.82 -21.21 1.02
N GLY A 80 -1.57 -20.52 0.16
CA GLY A 80 -2.24 -21.13 -1.00
C GLY A 80 -3.65 -21.66 -0.74
N GLU A 81 -4.23 -21.47 0.44
CA GLU A 81 -5.66 -21.66 0.68
C GLU A 81 -6.47 -20.43 0.26
N ASP A 82 -7.71 -20.65 -0.18
CA ASP A 82 -8.63 -19.56 -0.55
C ASP A 82 -8.92 -18.57 0.59
N ASN A 83 -8.80 -19.03 1.84
CA ASN A 83 -9.06 -18.24 3.04
C ASN A 83 -7.79 -17.62 3.63
N GLU A 84 -6.65 -17.67 2.94
CA GLU A 84 -5.41 -17.06 3.45
C GLU A 84 -5.61 -15.56 3.70
N ARG A 85 -5.19 -15.10 4.87
CA ARG A 85 -5.15 -13.69 5.24
C ARG A 85 -3.72 -13.23 5.22
N VAL A 86 -3.42 -12.27 4.38
CA VAL A 86 -2.08 -11.77 4.13
C VAL A 86 -1.99 -10.30 4.50
N VAL A 87 -0.91 -9.94 5.17
CA VAL A 87 -0.47 -8.55 5.35
C VAL A 87 0.72 -8.29 4.45
N ALA A 88 0.80 -7.09 3.88
CA ALA A 88 1.95 -6.70 3.07
C ALA A 88 2.55 -5.39 3.58
N GLU A 89 3.88 -5.35 3.56
CA GLU A 89 4.66 -4.15 3.75
C GLU A 89 5.16 -3.67 2.39
N VAL A 90 4.86 -2.41 2.07
CA VAL A 90 5.10 -1.82 0.76
C VAL A 90 5.90 -0.54 0.93
N LEU A 91 7.06 -0.49 0.31
CA LEU A 91 7.84 0.74 0.14
C LEU A 91 7.26 1.54 -1.00
N VAL A 92 6.99 2.82 -0.76
CA VAL A 92 6.75 3.81 -1.79
C VAL A 92 7.98 4.70 -1.86
N ARG A 93 8.60 4.80 -3.03
CA ARG A 93 9.78 5.63 -3.26
C ARG A 93 9.56 6.56 -4.44
N LYS A 94 9.97 7.81 -4.31
CA LYS A 94 10.01 8.75 -5.42
C LYS A 94 11.04 8.26 -6.43
N VAL A 95 10.65 8.19 -7.70
CA VAL A 95 11.62 7.89 -8.76
C VAL A 95 12.44 9.17 -8.95
N ALA A 96 13.77 9.06 -8.94
CA ALA A 96 14.60 10.16 -9.37
C ALA A 96 14.23 10.48 -10.82
N ASP A 97 14.13 11.75 -11.19
CA ASP A 97 14.02 12.22 -12.57
C ASP A 97 15.33 11.85 -13.32
N ASP A 98 15.57 10.57 -13.53
CA ASP A 98 16.53 10.05 -14.50
C ASP A 98 15.70 9.64 -15.72
N GLN A 99 15.02 10.64 -16.27
CA GLN A 99 14.40 10.54 -17.59
C GLN A 99 15.49 10.98 -18.59
N PRO A 100 15.99 10.08 -19.44
CA PRO A 100 17.01 10.43 -20.44
C PRO A 100 16.48 11.39 -21.50
#